data_AF-A0A811NK28-F1
#
_entry.id   AF-A0A811NK28-F1
#
_cell.length_a   1.000
_cell.length_b   1.000
_cell.length_c   1.000
_cell.angle_alpha   90.00
_cell.angle_beta   90.00
_cell.angle_gamma   90.00
#
_symmetry.space_group_name_H-M   'P 1'
#
loop_
_entity.id
_entity.type
_entity.pdbx_description
1 polymer ?
#
loop_
_entity_poly.entity_id
_entity_poly.type
_entity_poly.pdbx_seq_one_letter_code
_entity_poly.pdbx_strand_id
1 'polypeptide(L)'
;MLHVGAARVKVTSLPASFPRDSKNNHPYNDHRYLLATASAGGNPVVLVADIDKISGLEQSKHTKMWKSRPQVVIENEMILGFNDGGLAELIEKERRWLNRKHVPELLWFGERSGVVLIRIHGFCFLCLDLHSKKIVRCFCSDRRMQYAK
;
A
#
# COMPACT_ATOMS: atom_id res chain seq x y z
N MET A 1 -24.53 -15.76 -13.43
CA MET A 1 -24.78 -14.82 -12.31
C MET A 1 -23.74 -15.10 -11.24
N LEU A 2 -22.65 -14.33 -11.20
CA LEU A 2 -21.44 -14.60 -10.41
C LEU A 2 -21.66 -14.27 -8.93
N HIS A 3 -21.83 -15.29 -8.10
CA HIS A 3 -21.56 -15.20 -6.66
C HIS A 3 -20.10 -15.57 -6.44
N VAL A 4 -19.23 -14.57 -6.28
CA VAL A 4 -17.89 -14.80 -5.74
C VAL A 4 -17.73 -13.79 -4.61
N GLY A 5 -18.04 -14.27 -3.41
CA GLY A 5 -17.91 -13.50 -2.19
C GLY A 5 -16.48 -13.02 -2.05
N ALA A 6 -16.30 -11.70 -2.00
CA ALA A 6 -15.07 -11.10 -1.53
C ALA A 6 -14.80 -11.64 -0.11
N ALA A 7 -13.83 -12.54 0.03
CA ALA A 7 -13.44 -13.08 1.31
C ALA A 7 -12.79 -11.96 2.14
N ARG A 8 -13.60 -11.26 2.94
CA ARG A 8 -13.13 -10.28 3.91
C ARG A 8 -12.43 -11.03 5.04
N VAL A 9 -11.10 -11.08 5.00
CA VAL A 9 -10.29 -11.64 6.10
C VAL A 9 -10.55 -10.80 7.34
N LYS A 10 -11.05 -11.44 8.41
CA LYS A 10 -11.16 -10.81 9.73
C LYS A 10 -9.75 -10.61 10.28
N VAL A 11 -9.42 -9.39 10.71
CA VAL A 11 -8.12 -8.99 11.33
C VAL A 11 -7.65 -9.98 12.41
N THR A 12 -8.56 -10.71 13.05
CA THR A 12 -8.29 -11.73 14.08
C THR A 12 -7.53 -12.97 13.59
N SER A 13 -7.47 -13.26 12.28
CA SER A 13 -6.73 -14.42 11.75
C SER A 13 -5.27 -14.13 11.39
N LEU A 14 -4.77 -12.94 11.74
CA LEU A 14 -3.38 -12.56 11.53
C LEU A 14 -2.53 -12.93 12.76
N PRO A 15 -1.25 -13.30 12.60
CA PRO A 15 -0.37 -13.65 13.72
C PRO A 15 -0.32 -12.55 14.80
N ALA A 16 -0.02 -12.90 16.05
CA ALA A 16 0.15 -11.91 17.12
C ALA A 16 1.33 -10.95 16.88
N SER A 17 2.33 -11.38 16.09
CA SER A 17 3.44 -10.55 15.62
C SER A 17 3.05 -9.56 14.52
N PHE A 18 1.83 -9.67 14.00
CA PHE A 18 1.31 -8.71 13.04
C PHE A 18 1.02 -7.39 13.75
N PRO A 19 1.44 -6.22 13.20
CA PRO A 19 1.06 -4.94 13.76
C PRO A 19 -0.47 -4.87 13.84
N ARG A 20 -0.98 -4.78 15.06
CA ARG A 20 -2.41 -4.62 15.33
C ARG A 20 -2.57 -3.23 15.92
N ASP A 21 -3.44 -2.43 15.33
CA ASP A 21 -3.86 -1.17 15.94
C ASP A 21 -4.69 -1.50 17.18
N SER A 22 -4.03 -1.62 18.33
CA SER A 22 -4.68 -2.09 19.55
C SER A 22 -5.47 -1.01 20.27
N LYS A 23 -5.34 0.29 19.93
CA LYS A 23 -5.90 1.36 20.78
C LYS A 23 -6.39 2.66 20.14
N ASN A 24 -6.29 2.89 18.84
CA ASN A 24 -6.65 4.21 18.28
C ASN A 24 -7.80 4.10 17.27
N ASN A 25 -8.99 4.52 17.72
CA ASN A 25 -10.16 4.89 16.91
C ASN A 25 -9.86 6.12 16.02
N HIS A 26 -8.76 6.10 15.27
CA HIS A 26 -8.50 7.13 14.28
C HIS A 26 -9.18 6.69 12.97
N PRO A 27 -10.08 7.49 12.38
CA PRO A 27 -10.88 7.11 11.21
C PRO A 27 -10.07 6.81 9.92
N TYR A 28 -8.74 6.88 9.99
CA TYR A 28 -7.81 6.60 8.88
C TYR A 28 -7.04 5.28 9.03
N ASN A 29 -7.31 4.48 10.08
CA ASN A 29 -6.56 3.25 10.35
C ASN A 29 -6.94 2.05 9.45
N ASP A 30 -8.18 2.01 8.97
CA ASP A 30 -8.67 0.87 8.17
C ASP A 30 -7.97 0.76 6.80
N HIS A 31 -7.38 1.86 6.31
CA HIS A 31 -6.75 1.92 4.99
C HIS A 31 -5.26 1.56 5.04
N ARG A 32 -4.73 1.15 6.20
CA ARG A 32 -3.33 0.75 6.34
C ARG A 32 -3.08 -0.71 6.01
N TYR A 33 -4.14 -1.52 5.95
CA TYR A 33 -4.06 -2.95 5.73
C TYR A 33 -4.83 -3.34 4.47
N LEU A 34 -4.21 -4.14 3.60
CA LEU A 34 -4.88 -4.60 2.38
C LEU A 34 -4.55 -6.07 2.11
N LEU A 35 -5.58 -6.89 1.90
CA LEU A 35 -5.39 -8.25 1.43
C LEU A 35 -5.24 -8.26 -0.09
N ALA A 36 -4.19 -8.93 -0.57
CA ALA A 36 -3.83 -9.09 -1.96
C ALA A 36 -3.36 -10.52 -2.23
N THR A 37 -2.87 -10.77 -3.45
CA THR A 37 -2.15 -11.99 -3.81
C THR A 37 -0.78 -11.61 -4.37
N ALA A 38 0.25 -12.43 -4.11
CA ALA A 38 1.62 -12.18 -4.57
C ALA A 38 1.75 -12.11 -6.11
N SER A 39 0.84 -12.78 -6.81
CA SER A 39 0.66 -12.76 -8.26
C SER A 39 -0.82 -13.04 -8.58
N ALA A 40 -1.23 -12.94 -9.85
CA ALA A 40 -2.59 -13.32 -10.26
C ALA A 40 -2.84 -14.80 -9.91
N GLY A 41 -3.81 -15.07 -9.03
CA GLY A 41 -4.07 -16.42 -8.48
C GLY A 41 -2.99 -16.97 -7.54
N GLY A 42 -2.03 -16.12 -7.12
CA GLY A 42 -0.93 -16.48 -6.22
C GLY A 42 -1.34 -16.61 -4.76
N ASN A 43 -0.36 -16.83 -3.88
CA ASN A 43 -0.63 -16.94 -2.45
C ASN A 43 -1.16 -15.62 -1.88
N PRO A 44 -2.09 -15.66 -0.91
CA PRO A 44 -2.53 -14.47 -0.20
C PRO A 44 -1.35 -13.72 0.44
N VAL A 45 -1.37 -12.41 0.31
CA VAL A 45 -0.42 -11.47 0.94
C VAL A 45 -1.23 -10.41 1.65
N VAL A 46 -0.87 -10.11 2.89
CA VAL A 46 -1.41 -8.93 3.57
C VAL A 46 -0.37 -7.82 3.50
N LEU A 47 -0.76 -6.70 2.92
CA LEU A 47 0.03 -5.49 2.84
C LEU A 47 -0.28 -4.59 4.04
N VAL A 48 0.76 -3.95 4.55
CA VAL A 48 0.69 -2.97 5.62
C VAL A 48 1.47 -1.74 5.21
N ALA A 49 0.83 -0.58 5.21
CA ALA A 49 1.49 0.70 5.03
C ALA A 49 1.81 1.32 6.39
N ASP A 50 3.06 1.74 6.54
CA ASP A 50 3.52 2.55 7.64
C ASP A 50 4.18 3.84 7.12
N ILE A 51 4.79 4.56 8.04
CA ILE A 51 5.33 5.90 7.83
C ILE A 51 6.62 5.90 6.99
N ASP A 52 7.30 4.75 6.90
CA ASP A 52 8.57 4.59 6.22
C ASP A 52 8.45 3.65 5.01
N LYS A 53 7.49 2.71 4.99
CA LYS A 53 7.38 1.69 3.94
C LYS A 53 6.02 1.02 3.84
N ILE A 54 5.86 0.26 2.76
CA ILE A 54 4.83 -0.76 2.61
C ILE A 54 5.49 -2.14 2.75
N SER A 55 4.98 -2.93 3.69
CA SER A 55 5.43 -4.30 3.94
C SER A 55 4.36 -5.32 3.55
N GLY A 56 4.77 -6.51 3.14
CA GLY A 56 3.89 -7.61 2.75
C GLY A 56 4.18 -8.87 3.56
N LEU A 57 3.13 -9.48 4.09
CA LEU A 57 3.19 -10.77 4.77
C LEU A 57 2.48 -11.83 3.94
N GLU A 58 3.25 -12.70 3.30
CA GLU A 58 2.73 -13.77 2.45
C GLU A 58 2.33 -15.00 3.27
N GLN A 59 1.26 -15.66 2.84
CA GLN A 59 0.86 -16.98 3.32
C GLN A 59 1.61 -18.07 2.57
N SER A 60 2.14 -19.06 3.29
CA SER A 60 2.77 -20.24 2.71
C SER A 60 1.77 -21.04 1.88
N LYS A 61 2.17 -21.40 0.64
CA LYS A 61 1.36 -22.25 -0.25
C LYS A 61 1.03 -23.60 0.38
N HIS A 62 2.03 -24.21 1.01
CA HIS A 62 1.99 -25.58 1.52
C HIS A 62 1.29 -25.68 2.88
N THR A 63 1.69 -24.83 3.82
CA THR A 63 1.19 -24.93 5.20
C THR A 63 -0.04 -24.08 5.45
N LYS A 64 -0.39 -23.17 4.52
CA LYS A 64 -1.43 -22.15 4.69
C LYS A 64 -1.22 -21.27 5.92
N MET A 65 -0.02 -21.25 6.48
CA MET A 65 0.33 -20.35 7.58
C MET A 65 0.98 -19.08 7.04
N TRP A 66 0.73 -17.95 7.71
CA TRP A 66 1.46 -16.72 7.45
C TRP A 66 2.95 -16.89 7.74
N LYS A 67 3.81 -16.29 6.90
CA LYS A 67 5.24 -16.21 7.20
C LYS A 67 5.46 -15.47 8.53
N SER A 68 6.57 -15.74 9.19
CA SER A 68 6.89 -15.13 10.49
C SER A 68 7.33 -13.66 10.36
N ARG A 69 7.89 -13.27 9.21
CA ARG A 69 8.45 -11.93 8.99
C ARG A 69 7.82 -11.28 7.75
N PRO A 70 7.29 -10.05 7.88
CA PRO A 70 6.94 -9.22 6.73
C PRO A 70 8.18 -8.92 5.89
N GLN A 71 8.00 -8.86 4.58
CA GLN A 71 9.02 -8.40 3.64
C GLN A 71 8.70 -6.97 3.22
N VAL A 72 9.73 -6.15 3.03
CA VAL A 72 9.54 -4.83 2.43
C VAL A 72 9.10 -5.01 0.98
N VAL A 73 7.98 -4.38 0.64
CA VAL A 73 7.47 -4.32 -0.73
C VAL A 73 8.07 -3.10 -1.39
N ILE A 74 7.88 -1.92 -0.81
CA ILE A 74 8.47 -0.68 -1.31
C ILE A 74 8.70 0.29 -0.16
N GLU A 75 9.78 1.05 -0.22
CA GLU A 75 10.07 2.13 0.73
C GLU A 75 9.37 3.42 0.30
N ASN A 76 8.94 4.23 1.27
CA ASN A 76 8.30 5.50 0.97
C ASN A 76 9.24 6.44 0.19
N GLU A 77 10.55 6.38 0.43
CA GLU A 77 11.54 7.15 -0.35
C GLU A 77 11.49 6.81 -1.85
N MET A 78 11.33 5.53 -2.20
CA MET A 78 11.18 5.10 -3.60
C MET A 78 9.84 5.56 -4.20
N ILE A 79 8.79 5.65 -3.39
CA ILE A 79 7.51 6.23 -3.81
C ILE A 79 7.69 7.72 -4.15
N LEU A 80 8.40 8.47 -3.30
CA LEU A 80 8.66 9.89 -3.50
C LEU A 80 9.53 10.15 -4.74
N GLY A 81 10.49 9.26 -5.02
CA GLY A 81 11.41 9.37 -6.16
C GLY A 81 10.83 9.02 -7.53
N PHE A 82 9.58 8.55 -7.63
CA PHE A 82 9.02 8.03 -8.88
C PHE A 82 8.78 9.09 -9.98
N ASN A 83 8.69 10.38 -9.66
CA ASN A 83 8.33 11.43 -10.62
C ASN A 83 9.26 12.66 -10.56
N ASP A 84 10.48 12.53 -11.10
CA ASP A 84 11.51 13.58 -11.32
C ASP A 84 11.64 14.64 -10.22
N GLY A 85 11.44 14.24 -8.96
CA GLY A 85 11.57 15.08 -7.77
C GLY A 85 10.36 15.95 -7.43
N GLY A 86 9.42 16.21 -8.34
CA GLY A 86 8.31 17.12 -8.06
C GLY A 86 7.30 16.58 -7.03
N LEU A 87 7.09 15.26 -6.97
CA LEU A 87 6.23 14.63 -5.94
C LEU A 87 6.91 14.70 -4.56
N ALA A 88 8.20 14.41 -4.52
CA ALA A 88 9.02 14.52 -3.32
C ALA A 88 9.04 15.96 -2.78
N GLU A 89 9.20 16.96 -3.65
CA GLU A 89 9.22 18.37 -3.27
C GLU A 89 7.88 18.82 -2.66
N LEU A 90 6.76 18.45 -3.29
CA LEU A 90 5.43 18.78 -2.79
C LEU A 90 5.18 18.16 -1.40
N ILE A 91 5.52 16.88 -1.24
CA ILE A 91 5.35 16.17 0.03
C ILE A 91 6.27 16.73 1.11
N GLU A 92 7.53 17.04 0.79
CA GLU A 92 8.47 17.65 1.74
C GLU A 92 8.04 19.06 2.14
N LYS A 93 7.51 19.84 1.20
CA LYS A 93 6.97 21.17 1.49
C LYS A 93 5.81 21.04 2.48
N GLU A 94 4.81 20.23 2.19
CA GLU A 94 3.66 20.05 3.08
C GLU A 94 4.07 19.46 4.44
N ARG A 95 5.03 18.53 4.47
CA ARG A 95 5.62 17.99 5.71
C ARG A 95 6.20 19.10 6.58
N ARG A 96 6.92 20.07 6.00
CA ARG A 96 7.46 21.23 6.72
C ARG A 96 6.36 22.16 7.24
N TRP A 97 5.30 22.37 6.46
CA TRP A 97 4.19 23.27 6.84
C TRP A 97 3.26 22.67 7.90
N LEU A 98 2.95 21.37 7.80
CA LEU A 98 1.96 20.70 8.66
C LEU A 98 2.60 19.85 9.77
N ASN A 99 3.92 19.67 9.77
CA ASN A 99 4.65 18.75 10.66
C ASN A 99 4.03 17.34 10.71
N ARG A 100 3.53 16.87 9.56
CA ARG A 100 2.87 15.56 9.42
C ARG A 100 3.64 14.72 8.42
N LYS A 101 3.95 13.48 8.80
CA LYS A 101 4.43 12.47 7.85
C LYS A 101 3.22 11.82 7.18
N HIS A 102 3.27 11.67 5.86
CA HIS A 102 2.20 11.06 5.08
C HIS A 102 2.37 9.55 5.06
N VAL A 103 1.45 8.84 5.72
CA VAL A 103 1.35 7.38 5.61
C VAL A 103 0.50 7.07 4.37
N PRO A 104 0.99 6.25 3.42
CA PRO A 104 0.19 5.85 2.28
C PRO A 104 -1.08 5.09 2.70
N GLU A 105 -2.21 5.39 2.06
CA GLU A 105 -3.44 4.63 2.19
C GLU A 105 -3.46 3.53 1.11
N LEU A 106 -3.66 2.28 1.51
CA LEU A 106 -3.85 1.14 0.61
C LEU A 106 -5.34 0.98 0.30
N LEU A 107 -5.75 1.32 -0.92
CA LEU A 107 -7.17 1.44 -1.26
C LEU A 107 -7.76 0.16 -1.87
N TRP A 108 -7.07 -0.43 -2.85
CA TRP A 108 -7.63 -1.53 -3.63
C TRP A 108 -6.56 -2.42 -4.26
N PHE A 109 -6.90 -3.69 -4.50
CA PHE A 109 -6.06 -4.65 -5.21
C PHE A 109 -6.80 -5.21 -6.44
N GLY A 110 -6.17 -5.08 -7.61
CA GLY A 110 -6.65 -5.68 -8.85
C GLY A 110 -6.11 -7.10 -9.03
N GLU A 111 -6.88 -8.11 -8.63
CA GLU A 111 -6.44 -9.51 -8.64
C GLU A 111 -5.90 -10.00 -10.00
N ARG A 112 -6.50 -9.55 -11.11
CA ARG A 112 -6.06 -9.90 -12.47
C ARG A 112 -4.78 -9.22 -12.90
N SER A 113 -4.51 -8.02 -12.37
CA SER A 113 -3.34 -7.22 -12.75
C SER A 113 -2.18 -7.34 -11.77
N GLY A 114 -2.42 -7.82 -10.55
CA GLY A 114 -1.40 -7.82 -9.49
C GLY A 114 -1.08 -6.43 -8.95
N VAL A 115 -1.91 -5.42 -9.26
CA VAL A 115 -1.65 -4.01 -8.95
C VAL A 115 -2.42 -3.57 -7.70
N VAL A 116 -1.75 -2.82 -6.85
CA VAL A 116 -2.31 -2.16 -5.67
C VAL A 116 -2.45 -0.67 -5.95
N LEU A 117 -3.65 -0.14 -5.69
CA LEU A 117 -3.92 1.29 -5.70
C LEU A 117 -3.59 1.88 -4.33
N ILE A 118 -2.69 2.85 -4.33
CA ILE A 118 -2.22 3.56 -3.14
C ILE A 118 -2.66 5.03 -3.28
N ARG A 119 -3.03 5.67 -2.17
CA ARG A 119 -3.30 7.10 -2.11
C ARG A 119 -2.34 7.77 -1.15
N ILE A 120 -1.66 8.81 -1.62
CA ILE A 120 -0.97 9.76 -0.77
C ILE A 120 -1.90 10.94 -0.58
N HIS A 121 -2.48 11.07 0.61
CA HIS A 121 -3.52 12.06 0.89
C HIS A 121 -3.07 13.47 0.51
N GLY A 122 -3.80 14.14 -0.39
CA GLY A 122 -3.50 15.50 -0.85
C GLY A 122 -2.67 15.59 -2.13
N PHE A 123 -2.08 14.50 -2.62
CA PHE A 123 -1.10 14.55 -3.73
C PHE A 123 -1.51 13.74 -4.95
N CYS A 124 -1.58 12.41 -4.79
CA CYS A 124 -1.70 11.51 -5.92
C CYS A 124 -2.25 10.14 -5.55
N PHE A 125 -2.67 9.43 -6.59
CA PHE A 125 -2.90 7.99 -6.57
C PHE A 125 -1.78 7.29 -7.32
N LEU A 126 -1.32 6.17 -6.78
CA LEU A 126 -0.21 5.40 -7.33
C LEU A 126 -0.64 3.96 -7.59
N CYS A 127 -0.16 3.39 -8.67
CA CYS A 127 -0.28 1.97 -8.96
C CYS A 127 1.04 1.28 -8.63
N LEU A 128 1.05 0.41 -7.62
CA LEU A 128 2.17 -0.46 -7.27
C LEU A 128 1.93 -1.85 -7.85
N ASP A 129 2.83 -2.33 -8.70
CA ASP A 129 2.83 -3.72 -9.15
C ASP A 129 3.50 -4.60 -8.09
N LEU A 130 2.77 -5.56 -7.52
CA LEU A 130 3.29 -6.40 -6.43
C LEU A 130 4.38 -7.38 -6.88
N HIS A 131 4.35 -7.79 -8.14
CA HIS A 131 5.32 -8.73 -8.68
C HIS A 131 6.70 -8.09 -8.83
N SER A 132 6.77 -6.94 -9.51
CA SER A 132 8.02 -6.17 -9.67
C SER A 132 8.37 -5.30 -8.48
N LYS A 133 7.43 -5.06 -7.57
CA LYS A 133 7.55 -4.16 -6.42
C LYS A 133 7.83 -2.71 -6.83
N LYS A 134 7.36 -2.30 -8.00
CA LYS A 134 7.59 -0.96 -8.55
C LYS A 134 6.29 -0.19 -8.73
N ILE A 135 6.38 1.12 -8.58
CA ILE A 135 5.32 2.00 -9.05
C ILE A 135 5.31 1.96 -10.58
N VAL A 136 4.14 1.73 -11.17
CA VAL A 136 3.97 1.62 -12.62
C VAL A 136 3.16 2.78 -13.21
N ARG A 137 2.37 3.48 -12.39
CA ARG A 137 1.60 4.67 -12.78
C ARG A 137 1.40 5.61 -11.60
N CYS A 138 1.32 6.90 -11.89
CA CYS A 138 0.99 7.96 -10.96
C CYS A 138 -0.13 8.83 -11.55
N PHE A 139 -1.15 9.13 -10.75
CA PHE A 139 -2.26 10.02 -11.07
C PHE A 139 -2.26 11.17 -10.06
N CYS A 140 -1.57 12.26 -10.38
CA CYS A 140 -1.53 13.46 -9.55
C CYS A 140 -2.81 14.30 -9.71
N SER A 141 -3.33 14.81 -8.60
CA SER A 141 -4.44 15.79 -8.62
C SER A 141 -3.97 17.21 -8.96
N ASP A 142 -2.68 17.51 -8.87
CA ASP A 142 -2.14 18.83 -9.20
C ASP A 142 -1.87 18.98 -10.72
N ARG A 143 -2.55 19.93 -11.35
CA ARG A 143 -2.34 20.29 -12.77
C ARG A 143 -0.90 20.76 -13.06
N ARG A 144 -0.15 21.19 -12.04
CA ARG A 144 1.26 21.64 -12.19
C ARG A 144 2.22 20.50 -12.50
N MET A 145 1.88 19.26 -12.17
CA MET A 145 2.70 18.09 -12.49
C MET A 145 2.38 17.48 -13.86
N GLN A 146 1.38 17.98 -14.58
CA GLN A 146 0.99 17.48 -15.91
C GLN A 146 1.85 18.05 -17.05
N TYR A 147 2.81 18.92 -16.74
CA TYR A 147 3.67 19.62 -17.72
C TYR A 147 5.16 19.38 -17.54
N ALA A 148 5.57 18.53 -16.59
CA ALA A 148 6.96 18.07 -16.53
C ALA A 148 7.14 16.98 -17.61
N LYS A 149 7.83 17.34 -18.68
CA LYS A 149 8.13 16.50 -19.84
C LYS A 149 9.63 16.23 -19.88
#